data_AF-A0A1I2F8F9-F1
#
_entry.id   AF-A0A1I2F8F9-F1
#
_cell.length_a   1.000
_cell.length_b   1.000
_cell.length_c   1.000
_cell.angle_alpha   90.00
_cell.angle_beta   90.00
_cell.angle_gamma   90.00
#
_symmetry.space_group_name_H-M   'P 1'
#
loop_
_entity.id
_entity.type
_entity.pdbx_description
1 polymer ?
#
loop_
_entity_poly.entity_id
_entity_poly.type
_entity_poly.pdbx_seq_one_letter_code
_entity_poly.pdbx_strand_id
1 'polypeptide(L)'
;MRIVSVARRSAVKAKTQTINQIRAMLVSAPQDVREKLWRIKATDCAKACAVVRSLGDTAVLRALSTTLKSLAKRWLALTEELKDYDKQLETLTQKHAQQLRSRFCSCPR
;
A
#
# COMPACT_ATOMS: atom_id res chain seq x y z
N MET A 1 8.70 3.20 19.81
CA MET A 1 7.53 3.87 19.21
C MET A 1 7.87 4.77 18.04
N ARG A 2 8.63 5.87 18.24
CA ARG A 2 8.86 6.89 17.19
C ARG A 2 9.46 6.35 15.89
N ILE A 3 10.40 5.41 15.96
CA ILE A 3 11.05 4.80 14.79
C ILE A 3 10.03 4.11 13.87
N VAL A 4 9.22 3.20 14.42
CA VAL A 4 8.16 2.48 13.68
C VAL A 4 7.12 3.46 13.13
N SER A 5 6.74 4.47 13.91
CA SER A 5 5.78 5.50 13.44
C SER A 5 6.33 6.34 12.28
N VAL A 6 7.63 6.64 12.24
CA VAL A 6 8.27 7.35 11.12
C VAL A 6 8.24 6.48 9.87
N ALA A 7 8.66 5.21 9.98
CA ALA A 7 8.65 4.26 8.86
C ALA A 7 7.24 4.07 8.29
N ARG A 8 6.25 3.85 9.16
CA ARG A 8 4.84 3.74 8.78
C ARG A 8 4.34 4.95 8.00
N ARG A 9 4.61 6.18 8.47
CA ARG A 9 4.20 7.40 7.75
C ARG A 9 4.82 7.50 6.37
N SER A 10 6.09 7.08 6.23
CA SER A 10 6.76 7.01 4.93
C SER A 10 6.06 6.01 4.00
N ALA A 11 5.77 4.80 4.50
CA ALA A 11 5.08 3.76 3.74
C ALA A 11 3.66 4.20 3.31
N VAL A 12 2.90 4.89 4.16
CA VAL A 12 1.58 5.47 3.80
C VAL A 12 1.71 6.46 2.64
N LYS A 13 2.71 7.36 2.68
CA LYS A 13 2.95 8.34 1.61
C LYS A 13 3.32 7.64 0.30
N ALA A 14 4.27 6.71 0.35
CA ALA A 14 4.69 5.92 -0.82
C ALA A 14 3.51 5.15 -1.43
N LYS A 15 2.66 4.53 -0.59
CA LYS A 15 1.47 3.78 -1.04
C LYS A 15 0.48 4.69 -1.75
N THR A 16 0.24 5.87 -1.19
CA THR A 16 -0.67 6.89 -1.76
C THR A 16 -0.13 7.41 -3.10
N GLN A 17 1.15 7.73 -3.16
CA GLN A 17 1.80 8.15 -4.40
C GLN A 17 1.70 7.08 -5.48
N THR A 18 1.95 5.82 -5.13
CA THR A 18 1.94 4.70 -6.08
C THR A 18 0.56 4.47 -6.68
N ILE A 19 -0.52 4.50 -5.88
CA ILE A 19 -1.88 4.35 -6.43
C ILE A 19 -2.30 5.53 -7.30
N ASN A 20 -1.87 6.75 -6.94
CA ASN A 20 -2.16 7.92 -7.75
C ASN A 20 -1.44 7.86 -9.10
N GLN A 21 -0.19 7.38 -9.13
CA GLN A 21 0.54 7.13 -10.38
C GLN A 21 -0.16 6.09 -11.26
N ILE A 22 -0.61 4.96 -10.69
CA ILE A 22 -1.39 3.95 -11.41
C ILE A 22 -2.64 4.58 -12.02
N ARG A 23 -3.43 5.32 -11.22
CA ARG A 23 -4.66 5.96 -11.70
C ARG A 23 -4.40 7.00 -12.79
N ALA A 24 -3.37 7.83 -12.64
CA ALA A 24 -2.99 8.81 -13.66
C ALA A 24 -2.65 8.14 -15.00
N MET A 25 -1.91 7.03 -14.97
CA MET A 25 -1.61 6.26 -16.19
C MET A 25 -2.87 5.66 -16.81
N LEU A 26 -3.82 5.18 -16.01
CA LEU A 26 -5.08 4.62 -16.53
C LEU A 26 -6.02 5.69 -17.10
N VAL A 27 -6.01 6.91 -16.57
CA VAL A 27 -6.79 8.04 -17.10
C VAL A 27 -6.25 8.48 -18.46
N SER A 28 -4.94 8.39 -18.70
CA SER A 28 -4.36 8.71 -20.02
C SER A 28 -4.26 7.51 -20.96
N ALA A 29 -4.56 6.30 -20.49
CA ALA A 29 -4.51 5.09 -21.31
C ALA A 29 -5.68 5.00 -22.31
N PRO A 30 -5.51 4.23 -23.42
CA PRO A 30 -6.59 3.90 -24.34
C PRO A 30 -7.81 3.30 -23.64
N GLN A 31 -8.99 3.48 -24.23
CA GLN A 31 -10.26 3.09 -23.61
C GLN A 31 -10.31 1.60 -23.25
N ASP A 32 -9.85 0.71 -24.13
CA ASP A 32 -9.81 -0.74 -23.87
C ASP A 32 -8.98 -1.11 -22.63
N VAL A 33 -7.87 -0.42 -22.42
CA VAL A 33 -6.99 -0.62 -21.26
C VAL A 33 -7.67 -0.13 -20.00
N ARG A 34 -8.31 1.04 -20.07
CA ARG A 34 -9.02 1.63 -18.94
C ARG A 34 -10.17 0.75 -18.50
N GLU A 35 -11.01 0.29 -19.41
CA GLU A 35 -12.16 -0.59 -19.09
C GLU A 35 -11.70 -1.92 -18.45
N LYS A 36 -10.58 -2.46 -18.91
CA LYS A 36 -10.03 -3.71 -18.38
C LYS A 36 -9.45 -3.57 -16.96
N LEU A 37 -8.77 -2.47 -16.66
CA LEU A 37 -7.96 -2.32 -15.45
C LEU A 37 -8.55 -1.37 -14.40
N TRP A 38 -9.46 -0.49 -14.80
CA TRP A 38 -10.06 0.46 -13.87
C TRP A 38 -10.96 -0.26 -12.88
N ARG A 39 -10.72 0.02 -11.60
CA ARG A 39 -11.52 -0.46 -10.46
C ARG A 39 -11.63 0.67 -9.45
N ILE A 40 -12.80 0.80 -8.83
CA ILE A 40 -13.06 1.82 -7.81
C ILE A 40 -12.12 1.60 -6.60
N LYS A 41 -12.04 0.35 -6.14
CA LYS A 41 -11.18 -0.04 -5.02
C LYS A 41 -9.71 -0.08 -5.45
N ALA A 42 -8.87 0.63 -4.71
CA ALA A 42 -7.43 0.70 -4.96
C ALA A 42 -6.75 -0.67 -4.89
N THR A 43 -7.17 -1.53 -3.95
CA THR A 43 -6.70 -2.91 -3.82
C THR A 43 -6.92 -3.70 -5.10
N ASP A 44 -8.11 -3.58 -5.67
CA ASP A 44 -8.54 -4.39 -6.81
C ASP A 44 -7.89 -3.87 -8.09
N CYS A 45 -7.75 -2.55 -8.21
CA CYS A 45 -7.01 -1.92 -9.30
C CYS A 45 -5.52 -2.34 -9.29
N ALA A 46 -4.86 -2.27 -8.13
CA ALA A 46 -3.48 -2.72 -8.00
C ALA A 46 -3.34 -4.23 -8.29
N LYS A 47 -4.23 -5.07 -7.76
CA LYS A 47 -4.22 -6.52 -8.07
C LYS A 47 -4.40 -6.79 -9.56
N ALA A 48 -5.37 -6.13 -10.20
CA ALA A 48 -5.61 -6.26 -11.64
C ALA A 48 -4.35 -5.87 -12.44
N CYS A 49 -3.73 -4.73 -12.11
CA CYS A 49 -2.51 -4.27 -12.75
C CYS A 49 -1.30 -5.21 -12.51
N ALA A 50 -1.19 -5.84 -11.34
CA ALA A 50 -0.09 -6.74 -11.01
C ALA A 50 -0.08 -8.04 -11.83
N VAL A 51 -1.25 -8.49 -12.29
CA VAL A 51 -1.40 -9.73 -13.08
C VAL A 51 -1.44 -9.49 -14.58
N VAL A 52 -1.38 -8.23 -15.05
CA VAL A 52 -1.32 -7.91 -16.48
C VAL A 52 -0.10 -8.58 -17.11
N ARG A 53 -0.32 -9.26 -18.24
CA ARG A 53 0.74 -9.88 -19.04
C ARG A 53 1.14 -8.98 -20.21
N SER A 54 0.17 -8.52 -20.98
CA SER A 54 0.34 -7.56 -22.08
C SER A 54 -0.92 -6.73 -22.24
N LEU A 55 -0.73 -5.47 -22.66
CA LEU A 55 -1.80 -4.55 -23.06
C LEU A 55 -1.85 -4.35 -24.58
N GLY A 56 -0.93 -4.96 -25.31
CA GLY A 56 -0.79 -4.87 -26.76
C GLY A 56 0.67 -4.93 -27.19
N ASP A 57 0.90 -4.95 -28.51
CA ASP A 57 2.22 -5.24 -29.08
C ASP A 57 3.08 -3.98 -29.35
N THR A 58 2.46 -2.80 -29.34
CA THR A 58 3.17 -1.54 -29.53
C THR A 58 4.17 -1.30 -28.39
N ALA A 59 5.28 -0.63 -28.69
CA ALA A 59 6.31 -0.32 -27.69
C ALA A 59 5.73 0.45 -26.49
N VAL A 60 4.79 1.37 -26.74
CA VAL A 60 4.10 2.17 -25.72
C VAL A 60 3.24 1.28 -24.82
N LEU A 61 2.44 0.36 -25.38
CA LEU A 61 1.59 -0.54 -24.59
C LEU A 61 2.41 -1.56 -23.79
N ARG A 62 3.54 -2.01 -24.32
CA ARG A 62 4.50 -2.84 -23.58
C ARG A 62 5.11 -2.08 -22.41
N ALA A 63 5.54 -0.83 -22.61
CA ALA A 63 6.06 0.02 -21.54
C ALA A 63 4.98 0.31 -20.47
N LEU A 64 3.74 0.56 -20.88
CA LEU A 64 2.62 0.75 -19.97
C LEU A 64 2.33 -0.51 -19.14
N SER A 65 2.33 -1.68 -19.77
CA SER A 65 2.12 -2.97 -19.08
C SER A 65 3.18 -3.23 -18.01
N THR A 66 4.47 -3.06 -18.36
CA THR A 66 5.58 -3.32 -17.41
C THR A 66 5.60 -2.30 -16.27
N THR A 67 5.36 -1.02 -16.56
CA THR A 67 5.31 0.04 -15.54
C THR A 67 4.13 -0.15 -14.58
N LEU A 68 2.91 -0.37 -15.09
CA LEU A 68 1.74 -0.66 -14.26
C LEU A 68 1.96 -1.88 -13.37
N LYS A 69 2.54 -2.95 -13.92
CA LYS A 69 2.85 -4.18 -13.16
C LYS A 69 3.85 -3.91 -12.03
N SER A 70 4.90 -3.13 -12.30
CA SER A 70 5.91 -2.75 -11.31
C SER A 70 5.32 -1.92 -10.18
N LEU A 71 4.57 -0.86 -10.52
CA LEU A 71 3.90 0.00 -9.55
C LEU A 71 2.88 -0.78 -8.71
N ALA A 72 2.11 -1.66 -9.34
CA ALA A 72 1.14 -2.50 -8.66
C ALA A 72 1.78 -3.44 -7.64
N LYS A 73 2.88 -4.11 -8.01
CA LYS A 73 3.64 -4.96 -7.08
C LYS A 73 4.19 -4.14 -5.91
N ARG A 74 4.74 -2.95 -6.18
CA ARG A 74 5.21 -2.04 -5.13
C ARG A 74 4.08 -1.64 -4.18
N TRP A 75 2.90 -1.33 -4.69
CA TRP A 75 1.74 -0.98 -3.89
C TRP A 75 1.28 -2.12 -2.98
N LEU A 76 1.30 -3.36 -3.48
CA LEU A 76 0.99 -4.55 -2.71
C LEU A 76 2.03 -4.78 -1.60
N ALA A 77 3.32 -4.68 -1.92
CA ALA A 77 4.40 -4.79 -0.94
C ALA A 77 4.28 -3.74 0.18
N LEU A 78 4.03 -2.47 -0.18
CA LEU A 78 3.79 -1.39 0.80
C LEU A 78 2.55 -1.65 1.66
N THR A 79 1.55 -2.36 1.13
CA THR A 79 0.36 -2.73 1.90
C THR A 79 0.66 -3.80 2.93
N GLU A 80 1.49 -4.79 2.60
CA GLU A 80 1.95 -5.78 3.58
C GLU A 80 2.89 -5.14 4.61
N GLU A 81 3.85 -4.32 4.17
CA GLU A 81 4.76 -3.60 5.06
C GLU A 81 4.02 -2.74 6.11
N LEU A 82 2.93 -2.07 5.68
CA LEU A 82 2.08 -1.31 6.61
C LEU A 82 1.39 -2.19 7.65
N LYS A 83 0.91 -3.38 7.28
CA LYS A 83 0.32 -4.32 8.24
C LYS A 83 1.35 -4.76 9.28
N ASP A 84 2.60 -4.97 8.86
CA ASP A 84 3.66 -5.37 9.78
C ASP A 84 4.03 -4.24 10.74
N TYR A 85 4.08 -2.98 10.26
CA TYR A 85 4.25 -1.83 11.14
C TYR A 85 3.07 -1.63 12.10
N ASP A 86 1.83 -1.85 11.65
CA ASP A 86 0.64 -1.78 12.51
C ASP A 86 0.73 -2.82 13.64
N LYS A 87 1.06 -4.08 13.33
CA LYS A 87 1.26 -5.15 14.34
C LYS A 87 2.39 -4.82 15.33
N GLN A 88 3.50 -4.27 14.85
CA GLN A 88 4.61 -3.87 15.72
C GLN A 88 4.20 -2.74 16.67
N LEU A 89 3.45 -1.75 16.17
CA LEU A 89 2.93 -0.67 17.02
C LEU A 89 1.94 -1.19 18.06
N GLU A 90 1.02 -2.09 17.68
CA GLU A 90 0.08 -2.71 18.63
C GLU A 90 0.81 -3.45 19.74
N THR A 91 1.81 -4.27 19.38
CA THR A 91 2.62 -5.04 20.35
C THR A 91 3.35 -4.11 21.32
N LEU A 92 3.98 -3.04 20.82
CA LEU A 92 4.67 -2.08 21.66
C LEU A 92 3.68 -1.32 22.57
N THR A 93 2.48 -1.02 22.05
CA THR A 93 1.47 -0.24 22.76
C THR A 93 0.86 -1.07 23.89
N GLN A 94 0.55 -2.34 23.64
CA GLN A 94 0.05 -3.26 24.66
C GLN A 94 1.07 -3.45 25.80
N LYS A 95 2.36 -3.63 25.48
CA LYS A 95 3.42 -3.74 26.50
C LYS A 95 3.52 -2.49 27.39
N HIS A 96 3.50 -1.30 26.77
CA HIS A 96 3.52 -0.05 27.52
C HIS A 96 2.23 0.16 28.33
N ALA A 97 1.06 -0.17 27.77
CA ALA A 97 -0.21 -0.06 28.48
C ALA A 97 -0.28 -0.98 29.71
N GLN A 98 0.26 -2.20 29.61
CA GLN A 98 0.37 -3.11 30.76
C GLN A 98 1.30 -2.57 31.84
N GLN A 99 2.46 -2.02 31.46
CA GLN A 99 3.40 -1.39 32.40
C GLN A 99 2.83 -0.15 33.07
N LEU A 100 2.02 0.63 32.34
CA LEU A 100 1.35 1.79 32.91
C LEU A 100 0.29 1.34 33.93
N ARG A 101 -0.54 0.36 33.56
CA ARG A 101 -1.55 -0.22 34.46
C ARG A 101 -0.93 -0.85 35.70
N SER A 102 0.17 -1.59 35.58
CA SER A 102 0.84 -2.19 36.76
C SER A 102 1.42 -1.13 37.70
N ARG A 103 1.91 -0.01 37.18
CA ARG A 103 2.46 1.09 37.98
C ARG A 103 1.40 1.99 38.64
N PHE A 104 0.22 2.11 38.04
CA PHE A 104 -0.86 2.97 38.58
C PHE A 104 -1.95 2.19 39.34
N CYS A 105 -2.03 0.86 39.20
CA CYS A 105 -2.89 0.02 40.04
C CYS A 105 -2.26 -0.37 41.39
N SER A 106 -1.04 0.07 41.70
CA SER A 106 -0.40 -0.11 43.01
C SER A 106 -0.71 1.03 43.99
N CYS A 107 -1.99 1.42 44.10
CA CYS A 107 -2.50 2.13 45.27
C CYS A 107 -3.44 1.17 46.00
N PRO A 108 -3.03 0.56 47.13
CA PRO A 108 -3.96 -0.14 47.99
C PRO A 108 -4.89 0.89 48.65
N ARG A 109 -6.20 0.60 48.67
CA ARG A 109 -7.15 1.24 49.58
C ARG A 109 -6.99 0.69 50.99
#